data_AF-A0AAN3VVZ8-F1
#
_entry.id   AF-A0AAN3VVZ8-F1
#
_cell.length_a   1.000
_cell.length_b   1.000
_cell.length_c   1.000
_cell.angle_alpha   90.00
_cell.angle_beta   90.00
_cell.angle_gamma   90.00
#
_symmetry.space_group_name_H-M   'P 1'
#
loop_
_entity.id
_entity.type
_entity.pdbx_description
1 polymer ?
#
loop_
_entity_poly.entity_id
_entity_poly.type
_entity_poly.pdbx_seq_one_letter_code
_entity_poly.pdbx_strand_id
1 'polypeptide(L)' 'MWRCKECGGEIVALFGTQKQVISETCELGKDLDEPIILQLECKKCYCHVDNFNQIERIADWVEEEE' A
#
# COMPACT_ATOMS: atom_id res chain seq x y z
N MET A 1 10.71 -13.67 1.60
CA MET A 1 10.36 -12.30 1.17
C MET A 1 9.14 -12.29 0.25
N TRP A 2 8.34 -11.22 0.26
CA TRP A 2 7.17 -11.08 -0.63
C TRP A 2 7.56 -10.54 -2.00
N ARG A 3 7.12 -11.21 -3.07
CA ARG A 3 7.40 -10.87 -4.47
C ARG A 3 6.11 -10.67 -5.25
N CYS A 4 6.02 -9.57 -5.99
CA CYS A 4 4.88 -9.22 -6.83
C CYS A 4 4.63 -10.29 -7.91
N LYS A 5 3.38 -10.72 -8.03
CA LYS A 5 2.92 -11.70 -9.02
C LYS A 5 3.08 -11.22 -10.46
N GLU A 6 2.95 -9.92 -10.68
CA GLU A 6 2.97 -9.33 -12.03
C GLU A 6 4.37 -9.09 -12.56
N CYS A 7 5.31 -8.61 -11.72
CA CYS A 7 6.62 -8.16 -12.19
C CYS A 7 7.82 -8.74 -11.42
N GLY A 8 7.59 -9.60 -10.43
CA GLY A 8 8.63 -10.17 -9.56
C GLY A 8 9.33 -9.13 -8.66
N GLY A 9 8.84 -7.89 -8.63
CA GLY A 9 9.35 -6.83 -7.77
C GLY A 9 9.14 -7.15 -6.29
N GLU A 10 10.01 -6.61 -5.42
CA GLU A 10 9.84 -6.70 -3.98
C GLU A 10 8.60 -5.91 -3.51
N ILE A 11 7.85 -6.48 -2.57
CA ILE A 11 6.78 -5.79 -1.87
C ILE A 11 7.34 -5.12 -0.62
N VAL A 12 6.98 -3.86 -0.40
CA VAL A 12 7.32 -3.11 0.80
C VAL A 12 6.09 -2.60 1.52
N ALA A 13 6.23 -2.44 2.83
CA ALA A 13 5.28 -1.73 3.67
C ALA A 13 5.59 -0.23 3.64
N LEU A 14 4.61 0.56 3.21
CA LEU A 14 4.65 2.01 3.20
C LEU A 14 3.69 2.52 4.28
N PHE A 15 4.20 3.37 5.17
CA PHE A 15 3.40 4.13 6.10
C PHE A 15 3.17 5.52 5.50
N GLY A 16 1.91 5.88 5.30
CA GLY A 16 1.52 7.17 4.75
C GLY A 16 0.38 7.80 5.53
N THR A 17 0.04 9.04 5.21
CA THR A 17 -1.22 9.65 5.64
C THR A 17 -2.14 9.74 4.43
N GLN A 18 -3.36 9.20 4.56
CA GLN A 18 -4.36 9.34 3.52
C GLN A 18 -5.24 10.55 3.85
N LYS A 19 -5.19 11.58 3.02
CA LYS A 19 -6.07 12.74 3.16
C LYS A 19 -7.48 12.37 2.71
N GLN A 20 -8.43 12.31 3.63
CA GLN A 20 -9.80 11.94 3.33
C GLN A 20 -10.71 13.17 3.19
N VAL A 21 -11.47 13.24 2.10
CA VAL A 21 -12.54 14.22 1.92
C VAL A 21 -13.78 13.67 2.62
N ILE A 22 -14.07 14.17 3.82
CA ILE A 22 -15.15 13.65 4.69
C ILE A 22 -16.47 14.41 4.57
N SER A 23 -16.50 15.52 3.83
CA SER A 23 -17.72 16.31 3.58
C SER A 23 -17.63 17.10 2.26
N GLU A 24 -18.78 17.47 1.71
CA GLU A 24 -18.86 18.36 0.52
C GLU A 24 -18.30 19.77 0.78
N THR A 25 -18.08 20.12 2.06
CA THR A 25 -17.54 21.42 2.49
C THR A 25 -16.03 21.40 2.74
N CYS A 26 -15.36 20.25 2.63
CA CYS A 26 -13.92 20.15 2.83
C CYS A 26 -13.14 20.87 1.71
N GLU A 27 -12.28 21.83 2.06
CA GLU A 27 -11.34 22.45 1.14
C GLU A 27 -10.07 21.60 1.00
N LEU A 28 -9.60 21.34 -0.23
CA LEU A 28 -8.33 20.65 -0.42
C LEU A 28 -7.18 21.45 0.23
N GLY A 29 -6.57 20.87 1.28
CA GLY A 29 -5.48 21.50 2.04
C GLY A 29 -5.88 22.12 3.38
N LYS A 30 -7.17 22.10 3.76
CA LYS A 30 -7.67 22.46 5.10
C LYS A 30 -8.70 21.44 5.56
N ASP A 31 -8.72 21.13 6.86
CA ASP A 31 -9.73 20.25 7.46
C ASP A 31 -9.84 18.86 6.79
N LEU A 32 -8.70 18.29 6.42
CA LEU A 32 -8.60 16.91 5.95
C LEU A 32 -8.22 16.03 7.14
N ASP A 33 -8.96 14.93 7.33
CA ASP A 33 -8.55 13.89 8.27
C ASP A 33 -7.30 13.19 7.70
N GLU A 34 -6.31 12.94 8.55
CA GLU A 34 -5.02 12.36 8.18
C GLU A 34 -4.76 11.05 8.94
N PRO A 35 -5.60 10.01 8.77
CA PRO A 35 -5.30 8.70 9.32
C PRO A 35 -3.98 8.18 8.75
N ILE A 36 -3.17 7.59 9.64
CA ILE A 36 -2.00 6.81 9.24
C ILE A 36 -2.52 5.53 8.57
N ILE A 37 -2.11 5.32 7.33
CA ILE A 37 -2.39 4.12 6.57
C ILE A 37 -1.12 3.29 6.41
N LEU A 38 -1.31 1.97 6.42
CA LEU A 38 -0.29 1.00 6.04
C LEU A 38 -0.69 0.43 4.68
N GLN A 39 0.13 0.68 3.67
CA GLN A 39 -0.04 0.13 2.33
C GLN A 39 1.09 -0.85 2.03
N LEU A 40 0.76 -1.96 1.38
CA LEU A 40 1.74 -2.90 0.86
C LEU A 40 1.85 -2.69 -0.64
N GLU A 41 3.02 -2.30 -1.13
CA GLU A 41 3.21 -1.86 -2.51
C GLU A 41 4.41 -2.55 -3.17
N CYS A 42 4.27 -2.90 -4.46
CA CYS A 42 5.40 -3.32 -5.27
C CYS A 42 6.27 -2.12 -5.71
N LYS A 43 7.57 -2.15 -5.39
CA LYS A 43 8.53 -1.10 -5.79
C LYS A 43 8.68 -0.87 -7.30
N LYS A 44 8.26 -1.83 -8.14
CA LYS A 44 8.48 -1.78 -9.61
C LYS A 44 7.25 -1.37 -10.38
N CYS A 45 6.09 -2.00 -10.13
CA CYS A 45 4.86 -1.73 -10.87
C CYS A 45 3.78 -1.02 -10.05
N TYR A 46 4.04 -0.72 -8.77
CA TYR A 46 3.14 0.04 -7.89
C TYR A 46 1.75 -0.57 -7.67
N CYS A 47 1.55 -1.86 -7.99
CA CYS A 47 0.38 -2.58 -7.52
C CYS A 47 0.41 -2.63 -5.98
N HIS A 48 -0.74 -2.42 -5.34
CA HIS A 48 -0.81 -2.31 -3.89
C HIS A 48 -2.10 -2.88 -3.29
N VAL A 49 -2.05 -3.14 -2.00
CA VAL A 49 -3.20 -3.42 -1.13
C VAL A 49 -3.04 -2.66 0.18
N ASP A 50 -4.16 -2.23 0.76
CA ASP A 50 -4.17 -1.42 1.99
C ASP A 50 -4.29 -2.29 3.26
N ASN A 51 -4.23 -3.61 3.09
CA ASN A 51 -4.41 -4.58 4.15
C ASN A 51 -3.51 -5.81 3.94
N PHE A 52 -2.77 -6.20 4.97
CA PHE A 52 -1.93 -7.39 4.94
C PHE A 52 -2.70 -8.68 4.63
N ASN A 53 -3.94 -8.82 5.07
CA ASN A 53 -4.78 -9.97 4.77
C ASN A 53 -5.11 -10.11 3.29
N GLN A 54 -4.80 -9.10 2.48
CA GLN A 54 -5.01 -9.08 1.04
C GLN A 54 -3.70 -9.25 0.24
N ILE A 55 -2.56 -9.42 0.90
CA ILE A 55 -1.23 -9.45 0.24
C ILE A 55 -1.13 -10.54 -0.83
N GLU A 56 -1.75 -11.70 -0.59
CA GLU A 56 -1.78 -12.82 -1.53
C GLU A 56 -2.49 -12.49 -2.85
N ARG A 57 -3.23 -11.38 -2.94
CA ARG A 57 -3.82 -10.91 -4.20
C ARG A 57 -2.76 -10.36 -5.16
N ILE A 58 -1.67 -9.79 -4.64
CA ILE A 58 -0.66 -9.08 -5.43
C ILE A 58 0.72 -9.73 -5.37
N ALA A 59 0.97 -10.64 -4.42
CA ALA A 59 2.30 -11.18 -4.17
C ALA A 59 2.29 -12.62 -3.66
N ASP A 60 3.41 -13.32 -3.87
CA ASP A 60 3.70 -14.63 -3.29
C ASP A 60 4.92 -14.53 -2.35
N TRP A 61 4.96 -15.39 -1.33
CA TRP A 61 6.13 -15.54 -0.48
C TRP A 61 7.17 -16.43 -1.17
N VAL A 62 8.41 -15.95 -1.23
CA VAL A 62 9.57 -16.69 -1.76
C VAL A 62 10.61 -16.79 -0.65
N GLU A 63 11.11 -17.99 -0.37
CA GLU A 63 12.23 -18.17 0.56
C GLU A 63 13.49 -17.55 -0.04
N GLU A 64 14.27 -16.82 0.76
CA GLU A 64 15.62 -16.45 0.34
C GLU A 64 16.52 -17.67 0.59
N GLU A 65 17.23 -18.13 -0.44
CA GLU A 65 18.36 -19.04 -0.24
C GLU A 65 19.47 -18.21 0.45
N GLU A 66 19.85 -18.60 1.67
CA GLU A 66 20.93 -17.99 2.46
C GLU A 66 22.29 -18.02 1.76
#